data_AF-A0A8H2M8G4-F1
#
_entry.id   AF-A0A8H2M8G4-F1
#
_cell.length_a   1.000
_cell.length_b   1.000
_cell.length_c   1.000
_cell.angle_alpha   90.00
_cell.angle_beta   90.00
_cell.angle_gamma   90.00
#
_symmetry.space_group_name_H-M   'P 1'
#
loop_
_entity.id
_entity.type
_entity.pdbx_description
1 polymer ?
#
loop_
_entity_poly.entity_id
_entity_poly.type
_entity_poly.pdbx_seq_one_letter_code
_entity_poly.pdbx_strand_id
1 'polypeptide(L)' 'MKEENMKDVKNISTAKAKEMKAHLAQENSKDHQTTPASDLYSKVQGKDPETGVEKPTKEAVEEAMEWNQENQM' A
#
# COMPACT_ATOMS: atom_id res chain seq x y z
N MET A 1 -37.54 0.10 24.27
CA MET A 1 -36.46 0.84 23.59
C MET A 1 -35.17 -0.01 23.43
N LYS A 2 -35.23 -1.22 22.84
CA LYS A 2 -34.03 -2.06 22.59
C LYS A 2 -33.89 -2.54 21.15
N GLU A 3 -34.96 -2.54 20.36
CA GLU A 3 -34.94 -3.09 19.00
C GLU A 3 -34.45 -2.11 17.93
N GLU A 4 -34.70 -0.81 18.07
CA GLU A 4 -34.22 0.20 17.09
C GLU A 4 -32.69 0.29 17.10
N ASN A 5 -32.07 0.42 18.28
CA ASN A 5 -30.62 0.51 18.42
C ASN A 5 -29.86 -0.69 17.83
N MET A 6 -30.43 -1.90 17.81
CA MET A 6 -29.78 -3.08 17.22
C MET A 6 -29.87 -3.13 15.69
N LYS A 7 -30.89 -2.52 15.09
CA LYS A 7 -31.02 -2.43 13.63
C LYS A 7 -30.02 -1.42 13.06
N ASP A 8 -29.81 -0.31 13.75
CA ASP A 8 -28.85 0.72 13.34
C ASP A 8 -27.40 0.22 13.38
N VAL A 9 -27.03 -0.52 14.43
CA VAL A 9 -25.67 -1.11 14.55
C VAL A 9 -25.40 -2.15 13.45
N LYS A 10 -26.40 -2.96 13.08
CA LYS A 10 -26.28 -3.91 11.96
C LYS A 10 -26.09 -3.19 10.63
N ASN A 11 -26.84 -2.11 10.39
CA ASN A 11 -26.74 -1.30 9.17
C ASN A 11 -25.44 -0.49 9.08
N ILE A 12 -24.89 -0.02 10.20
CA ILE A 12 -23.57 0.62 10.24
C ILE A 12 -22.47 -0.38 9.84
N SER A 13 -22.56 -1.64 10.30
CA SER A 13 -21.58 -2.67 9.94
C SER A 13 -21.59 -2.99 8.45
N THR A 14 -22.77 -3.03 7.81
CA THR A 14 -22.91 -3.32 6.39
C THR A 14 -22.51 -2.12 5.52
N ALA A 15 -22.84 -0.90 5.94
CA ALA A 15 -22.40 0.33 5.28
C ALA A 15 -20.87 0.45 5.30
N LYS A 16 -20.25 0.23 6.48
CA LYS A 16 -18.80 0.26 6.63
C LYS A 16 -18.10 -0.84 5.81
N ALA A 17 -18.67 -2.04 5.76
CA ALA A 17 -18.14 -3.11 4.90
C ALA A 17 -18.24 -2.76 3.40
N LYS A 18 -19.30 -2.07 2.98
CA LYS A 18 -19.46 -1.61 1.60
C LYS A 18 -18.45 -0.51 1.25
N GLU A 19 -18.23 0.43 2.17
CA GLU A 19 -17.24 1.49 2.04
C GLU A 19 -15.81 0.93 1.94
N MET A 20 -15.45 -0.01 2.83
CA MET A 20 -14.14 -0.69 2.77
C MET A 20 -13.94 -1.45 1.46
N LYS A 21 -14.98 -2.14 0.96
CA LYS A 21 -14.93 -2.83 -0.35
C LYS A 21 -14.75 -1.85 -1.51
N ALA A 22 -15.45 -0.72 -1.48
CA ALA A 22 -15.33 0.30 -2.53
C ALA A 22 -13.93 0.93 -2.52
N HIS A 23 -13.39 1.23 -1.33
CA HIS A 23 -12.02 1.74 -1.17
C HIS A 23 -10.99 0.73 -1.68
N LEU A 24 -11.12 -0.55 -1.33
CA LEU A 24 -10.21 -1.61 -1.79
C LEU A 24 -10.27 -1.80 -3.31
N ALA A 25 -11.47 -1.76 -3.89
CA ALA A 25 -11.64 -1.84 -5.34
C ALA A 25 -11.02 -0.63 -6.05
N GLN A 26 -11.12 0.56 -5.46
CA GLN A 26 -10.52 1.77 -6.00
C GLN A 26 -8.99 1.72 -5.95
N GLU A 27 -8.40 1.27 -4.84
CA GLU A 27 -6.96 1.03 -4.72
C GLU A 27 -6.48 0.01 -5.75
N ASN A 28 -7.14 -1.14 -5.87
CA ASN A 28 -6.77 -2.20 -6.82
C ASN A 28 -6.97 -1.80 -8.30
N SER A 29 -7.77 -0.76 -8.57
CA SER A 29 -8.00 -0.25 -9.93
C SER A 29 -6.96 0.75 -10.39
N LYS A 30 -6.09 1.22 -9.47
CA LYS A 30 -5.01 2.14 -9.81
C LYS A 30 -3.94 1.38 -10.59
N ASP A 31 -3.51 1.97 -11.69
CA ASP A 31 -2.29 1.53 -12.35
C ASP A 31 -1.09 1.95 -11.48
N HIS A 32 -0.57 1.00 -10.70
CA HIS A 32 0.55 1.23 -9.79
C HIS A 32 1.86 1.59 -10.52
N GLN A 33 1.92 1.49 -11.86
CA GLN A 33 3.08 1.95 -12.63
C GLN A 33 3.04 3.46 -12.94
N THR A 34 1.84 4.05 -13.06
CA THR A 34 1.66 5.47 -13.40
C THR A 34 1.20 6.30 -12.20
N THR A 35 0.67 5.66 -11.17
CA THR A 35 0.30 6.33 -9.92
C THR A 35 1.60 6.71 -9.19
N PRO A 36 1.78 7.99 -8.82
CA PRO A 36 2.91 8.40 -7.99
C PRO A 36 2.91 7.54 -6.74
N ALA A 37 3.99 6.79 -6.53
CA ALA A 37 4.15 6.01 -5.33
C ALA A 37 3.99 6.97 -4.14
N SER A 38 2.94 6.80 -3.34
CA SER A 38 2.73 7.64 -2.15
C SER A 38 3.87 7.49 -1.14
N ASP A 39 4.64 6.42 -1.31
CA ASP A 39 5.85 6.10 -0.57
C ASP A 39 7.04 6.09 -1.55
N LEU A 40 8.03 6.95 -1.31
CA LEU A 40 9.26 7.02 -2.10
C LEU A 40 10.01 5.68 -2.11
N TYR A 41 9.80 4.81 -1.12
CA TYR A 41 10.42 3.49 -1.04
C TYR A 41 9.65 2.38 -1.74
N SER A 42 8.47 2.65 -2.31
CA SER A 42 7.67 1.63 -3.02
C SER A 42 8.23 1.23 -4.39
N LYS A 43 9.40 1.75 -4.81
CA LYS A 43 10.14 1.25 -5.98
C LYS A 43 10.82 -0.08 -5.63
N VAL A 44 10.02 -1.11 -5.39
CA VAL A 44 10.49 -2.47 -5.11
C VAL A 44 10.20 -3.36 -6.32
N GLN A 45 11.18 -4.14 -6.73
CA GLN A 45 11.03 -5.10 -7.83
C GLN A 45 10.08 -6.25 -7.44
N GLY A 46 9.94 -6.50 -6.15
CA GLY A 46 9.05 -7.48 -5.55
C GLY A 46 9.40 -7.72 -4.08
N LYS A 47 8.68 -8.64 -3.43
CA LYS A 47 9.04 -9.13 -2.10
C LYS A 47 9.63 -10.52 -2.21
N ASP A 48 10.65 -10.79 -1.41
CA ASP A 48 11.16 -12.13 -1.24
C ASP A 48 10.07 -13.05 -0.65
N PRO A 49 9.73 -14.17 -1.30
CA PRO A 49 8.59 -15.00 -0.91
C PRO A 49 8.81 -15.77 0.39
N GLU A 50 10.06 -15.97 0.81
CA GLU A 50 10.40 -16.71 2.02
C GLU A 50 10.50 -15.79 3.24
N THR A 51 11.09 -14.61 3.06
CA THR A 51 11.38 -13.67 4.16
C THR A 51 10.43 -12.48 4.23
N GLY A 52 9.68 -12.19 3.15
CA GLY A 52 8.83 -11.02 3.02
C GLY A 52 9.58 -9.70 2.84
N VAL A 53 10.92 -9.74 2.77
CA VAL A 53 11.77 -8.56 2.61
C VAL A 53 11.65 -7.99 1.20
N GLU A 54 11.56 -6.68 1.09
CA GLU A 54 11.45 -5.96 -0.18
C GLU A 54 12.77 -5.99 -0.94
N LYS A 55 12.71 -6.35 -2.24
CA LYS A 55 13.86 -6.34 -3.14
C LYS A 55 13.90 -5.01 -3.89
N PRO A 56 14.95 -4.18 -3.70
CA PRO A 56 15.08 -2.94 -4.45
C PRO A 56 15.28 -3.22 -5.94
N THR A 57 14.92 -2.27 -6.81
CA THR A 57 15.24 -2.36 -8.24
C THR A 57 16.73 -2.13 -8.50
N LYS A 58 17.21 -2.54 -9.68
CA LYS A 58 18.61 -2.32 -10.09
C LYS A 58 18.97 -0.85 -10.11
N GLU A 59 18.08 0.03 -10.59
CA GLU A 59 18.33 1.48 -10.58
C GLU A 59 18.47 2.02 -9.16
N ALA A 60 17.61 1.58 -8.22
CA ALA A 60 17.69 2.01 -6.83
C ALA A 60 19.01 1.57 -6.16
N VAL A 61 19.55 0.40 -6.54
CA VAL A 61 20.85 -0.07 -6.06
C VAL A 61 22.00 0.78 -6.64
N GLU A 62 21.94 1.14 -7.92
CA GLU A 62 22.95 2.01 -8.56
C GLU A 62 22.95 3.41 -7.95
N GLU A 63 21.79 4.03 -7.77
CA GLU A 63 21.63 5.34 -7.12
C GLU A 63 22.18 5.35 -5.68
N ALA A 64 21.90 4.29 -4.91
CA ALA A 64 22.43 4.15 -3.56
C ALA A 64 23.97 3.97 -3.53
N MET A 65 24.55 3.28 -4.51
CA MET A 65 26.00 3.12 -4.62
C MET A 65 26.69 4.44 -4.97
N GLU A 66 26.15 5.19 -5.92
CA GLU A 66 26.65 6.51 -6.30
C GLU A 66 26.61 7.48 -5.11
N TRP A 67 25.45 7.55 -4.43
CA TRP A 67 25.31 8.36 -3.23
C TRP A 67 26.34 7.99 -2.16
N ASN A 68 26.54 6.70 -1.88
CA ASN A 68 27.52 6.27 -0.89
C ASN A 68 28.95 6.64 -1.28
N GLN A 69 29.32 6.58 -2.57
CA GLN A 69 30.65 7.01 -3.03
C GLN A 69 30.85 8.52 -2.86
N GLU A 70 29.84 9.32 -3.15
CA GLU A 70 29.91 10.79 -3.01
C GLU A 70 29.97 11.24 -1.54
N ASN A 71 29.40 10.46 -0.63
CA ASN A 71 29.25 10.83 0.79
C ASN A 71 30.23 10.08 1.72
N GLN A 72 31.18 9.33 1.17
CA GLN A 72 32.24 8.65 1.92
C GLN A 72 33.47 9.53 2.26
N MET A 73 33.37 10.87 2.07
CA MET A 73 34.42 11.83 2.46
C MET A 73 34.48 12.10 3.96
#